data_AF-A0A3C0BZD3-F1
#
_entry.id   AF-A0A3C0BZD3-F1
#
_cell.length_a   1.000
_cell.length_b   1.000
_cell.length_c   1.000
_cell.angle_alpha   90.00
_cell.angle_beta   90.00
_cell.angle_gamma   90.00
#
_symmetry.space_group_name_H-M   'P 1'
#
loop_
_entity.id
_entity.type
_entity.pdbx_description
1 polymer ?
#
loop_
_entity_poly.entity_id
_entity_poly.type
_entity_poly.pdbx_seq_one_letter_code
_entity_poly.pdbx_strand_id
1 'polypeptide(L)' 'KHPSFHIAHRIHIPITTNDLVRFTIGGRPFHLEVGKVYEVNNQNTHSVMNRGKEDRITFIFDYMPPDIRDKAKSV' A
#
# COMPACT_ATOMS: atom_id res chain seq x y z
N LYS A 1 -11.11 2.46 14.01
CA LYS A 1 -10.21 1.83 12.99
C LYS A 1 -10.17 0.33 13.27
N HIS A 2 -10.30 -0.53 12.27
CA HIS A 2 -10.23 -1.97 12.49
C HIS A 2 -8.81 -2.39 12.89
N PRO A 3 -8.60 -3.23 13.93
CA PRO A 3 -7.27 -3.57 14.44
C PRO A 3 -6.33 -4.15 13.37
N SER A 4 -6.88 -4.91 12.41
CA SER A 4 -6.10 -5.54 11.34
C SER A 4 -5.28 -4.55 10.51
N PHE A 5 -5.71 -3.30 10.34
CA PHE A 5 -4.99 -2.32 9.53
C PHE A 5 -3.66 -1.84 10.13
N HIS A 6 -3.43 -2.13 11.42
CA HIS A 6 -2.20 -1.76 12.12
C HIS A 6 -1.17 -2.88 12.17
N ILE A 7 -1.60 -4.11 11.91
CA ILE A 7 -0.77 -5.30 12.12
C ILE A 7 -0.59 -6.12 10.84
N ALA A 8 -1.50 -6.00 9.87
CA ALA A 8 -1.38 -6.67 8.58
C ALA A 8 -0.35 -5.99 7.68
N HIS A 9 0.31 -6.78 6.84
CA HIS A 9 1.15 -6.28 5.75
C HIS A 9 0.26 -5.80 4.62
N ARG A 10 0.40 -4.54 4.20
CA ARG A 10 -0.36 -3.98 3.08
C ARG A 10 0.41 -4.14 1.77
N ILE A 11 -0.16 -4.93 0.86
CA ILE A 11 0.44 -5.21 -0.44
C ILE A 11 -0.24 -4.38 -1.52
N HIS A 12 0.56 -3.73 -2.36
CA HIS A 12 0.12 -2.95 -3.52
C HIS A 12 0.65 -3.59 -4.80
N ILE A 13 -0.26 -3.92 -5.72
CA ILE A 13 0.06 -4.43 -7.05
C ILE A 13 -0.52 -3.44 -8.08
N PRO A 14 0.31 -2.59 -8.71
CA PRO A 14 -0.16 -1.67 -9.74
C PRO A 14 -0.67 -2.46 -10.96
N ILE A 15 -1.92 -2.18 -11.35
CA ILE A 15 -2.54 -2.72 -12.57
C ILE A 15 -2.36 -1.70 -13.71
N THR A 16 -2.55 -0.42 -13.41
CA THR A 16 -2.22 0.70 -14.29
C THR A 16 -1.56 1.83 -13.50
N THR A 17 -0.63 2.54 -14.13
CA THR A 17 0.09 3.69 -13.57
C THR A 17 0.53 4.61 -14.70
N ASN A 18 1.03 5.80 -14.38
CA ASN A 18 1.65 6.72 -15.33
C ASN A 18 2.77 7.52 -14.65
N ASP A 19 3.66 8.13 -15.42
CA ASP A 19 4.86 8.83 -14.92
C ASP A 19 4.53 10.03 -13.99
N LEU A 20 3.28 10.49 -14.00
CA LEU A 20 2.79 11.60 -13.17
C LEU A 20 2.10 11.14 -11.88
N VAL A 21 2.12 9.83 -11.58
CA VAL A 21 1.73 9.26 -10.29
C VAL A 21 2.90 9.32 -9.31
N ARG A 22 2.67 9.91 -8.13
CA ARG A 22 3.61 9.91 -7.00
C ARG A 22 2.96 9.34 -5.75
N PHE A 23 3.58 8.31 -5.18
CA PHE A 23 3.24 7.75 -3.88
C PHE A 23 4.26 8.24 -2.85
N THR A 24 3.83 9.01 -1.86
CA THR A 24 4.74 9.55 -0.83
C THR A 24 4.60 8.73 0.45
N ILE A 25 5.71 8.30 1.03
CA ILE A 25 5.76 7.66 2.36
C ILE A 25 6.83 8.37 3.19
N GLY A 26 6.47 8.88 4.37
CA GLY A 26 7.42 9.55 5.25
C GLY A 26 8.11 10.76 4.59
N GLY A 27 7.39 11.47 3.71
CA GLY A 27 7.91 12.60 2.93
C GLY A 27 8.78 12.23 1.71
N ARG A 28 9.05 10.93 1.47
CA ARG A 28 9.82 10.48 0.30
C ARG A 28 8.89 10.03 -0.82
N PRO A 29 9.06 10.52 -2.06
CA PRO A 29 8.27 10.10 -3.20
C PRO A 29 8.78 8.78 -3.80
N PHE A 30 7.86 7.96 -4.26
CA PHE A 30 8.08 6.69 -4.95
C PHE A 30 7.16 6.61 -6.17
N HIS A 31 7.65 5.96 -7.22
CA HIS A 31 6.83 5.54 -8.35
C HIS A 31 6.66 4.02 -8.31
N LEU A 32 5.41 3.55 -8.30
CA LEU A 32 5.09 2.14 -8.23
C LEU A 32 4.80 1.65 -9.65
N GLU A 33 5.65 0.77 -10.15
CA GLU A 33 5.65 0.30 -11.53
C GLU A 33 4.74 -0.91 -11.71
N VAL A 34 4.11 -1.00 -12.89
CA VAL A 34 3.36 -2.20 -13.30
C VAL A 34 4.32 -3.39 -13.42
N GLY A 35 3.85 -4.57 -13.01
CA GLY A 35 4.66 -5.80 -13.00
C GLY A 35 5.50 -6.00 -11.73
N LYS A 36 5.45 -5.06 -10.78
CA LYS A 36 6.09 -5.18 -9.46
C LYS A 36 5.05 -5.32 -8.36
N VAL A 37 5.49 -5.92 -7.24
CA VAL A 37 4.71 -6.06 -6.01
C VAL A 37 5.41 -5.26 -4.93
N TYR A 38 4.67 -4.41 -4.22
CA TYR A 38 5.21 -3.56 -3.17
C TYR A 38 4.52 -3.85 -1.85
N GLU A 39 5.30 -4.13 -0.82
CA GLU A 39 4.84 -4.04 0.55
C GLU A 39 4.97 -2.60 1.04
N VAL A 40 3.89 -2.03 1.56
CA VAL A 40 3.83 -0.64 2.00
C VAL A 40 3.69 -0.60 3.52
N ASN A 41 4.62 0.10 4.17
CA ASN A 41 4.42 0.50 5.56
C ASN A 41 3.41 1.66 5.63
N ASN A 42 2.14 1.30 5.70
CA ASN A 42 0.99 2.21 5.77
C ASN A 42 0.81 2.84 7.17
N GLN A 43 1.66 2.52 8.15
CA GLN A 43 1.68 3.19 9.46
C GLN A 43 2.37 4.55 9.40
N ASN A 44 3.29 4.73 8.44
CA ASN A 44 3.87 6.04 8.15
C ASN A 44 2.85 6.94 7.45
N THR A 45 2.97 8.26 7.65
CA THR A 45 2.21 9.24 6.87
C THR A 45 2.47 9.01 5.38
N HIS A 46 1.38 8.81 4.63
CA HIS A 46 1.46 8.54 3.21
C HIS A 46 0.38 9.29 2.44
N SER A 47 0.67 9.58 1.19
CA SER A 47 -0.27 10.23 0.27
C SER A 47 -0.04 9.75 -1.16
N VAL A 48 -1.06 9.86 -2.00
CA VAL A 48 -0.99 9.54 -3.42
C VAL A 48 -1.46 10.74 -4.20
N MET A 49 -0.76 11.06 -5.28
CA MET A 49 -1.17 12.08 -6.23
C MET A 49 -1.04 11.52 -7.63
N ASN A 50 -2.11 11.64 -8.43
CA ASN A 50 -2.09 11.38 -9.86
C ASN A 50 -2.32 12.71 -10.57
N ARG A 51 -1.31 13.21 -11.29
CA ARG A 51 -1.42 14.41 -12.13
C ARG A 51 -1.56 14.09 -13.63
N GLY A 52 -1.58 12.80 -13.97
CA GLY A 52 -1.81 12.32 -15.32
C GLY A 52 -3.28 12.37 -15.72
N LYS A 53 -3.54 12.05 -16.98
CA LYS A 53 -4.91 11.92 -17.51
C LYS A 53 -5.41 10.48 -17.46
N GLU A 54 -4.52 9.50 -17.34
CA GLU A 54 -4.89 8.10 -17.21
C GLU A 54 -5.25 7.73 -15.77
N ASP A 55 -6.17 6.78 -15.65
CA ASP A 55 -6.52 6.17 -14.37
C ASP A 55 -5.34 5.39 -13.77
N ARG A 56 -5.18 5.54 -12.46
CA ARG A 56 -4.25 4.74 -11.66
C ARG A 56 -5.04 3.69 -10.89
N ILE A 57 -4.96 2.44 -11.34
CA ILE A 57 -5.64 1.30 -10.73
C ILE A 57 -4.58 0.45 -10.01
N THR A 58 -4.82 0.14 -8.74
CA THR A 58 -3.92 -0.70 -7.94
C THR A 58 -4.75 -1.68 -7.16
N PHE A 59 -4.43 -2.96 -7.29
CA PHE A 59 -4.99 -3.99 -6.44
C PHE A 59 -4.29 -3.95 -5.09
N ILE A 60 -5.08 -3.77 -4.02
CA ILE A 60 -4.58 -3.67 -2.67
C ILE A 60 -5.26 -4.76 -1.85
N PHE A 61 -4.44 -5.51 -1.11
CA PHE A 61 -4.92 -6.43 -0.11
C PHE A 61 -4.01 -6.41 1.11
N ASP A 62 -4.58 -6.74 2.25
CA ASP A 62 -3.86 -6.87 3.51
C ASP A 62 -3.63 -8.37 3.78
N TYR A 63 -2.37 -8.74 4.02
CA TYR A 63 -1.95 -10.11 4.34
C TYR A 63 -1.54 -10.19 5.82
N MET A 64 -2.10 -11.16 6.53
CA MET A 64 -1.75 -11.46 7.91
C MET A 64 -1.16 -12.87 7.98
N PRO A 65 0.16 -13.03 8.13
CA PRO A 65 0.76 -14.31 8.39
C PRO A 65 0.23 -14.89 9.73
N PRO A 66 0.25 -16.22 9.91
CA PRO A 66 -0.39 -16.89 11.05
C PRO A 66 0.04 -16.32 12.41
N ASP A 67 1.31 -16.00 12.59
CA ASP A 67 1.89 -15.42 13.80
C ASP A 67 1.31 -14.04 14.16
N ILE A 68 1.01 -13.21 13.14
CA ILE A 68 0.35 -11.91 13.32
C ILE A 68 -1.15 -12.10 13.60
N ARG A 69 -1.79 -13.03 12.90
CA ARG A 69 -3.21 -13.34 13.09
C ARG A 69 -3.51 -13.84 14.49
N ASP A 70 -2.64 -14.66 15.06
CA ASP A 70 -2.84 -15.19 16.40
C ASP A 70 -2.68 -14.07 17.45
N LYS A 71 -1.73 -13.15 17.26
CA LYS A 71 -1.63 -11.92 18.07
C LYS A 71 -2.88 -11.04 17.99
N ALA A 72 -3.48 -10.93 16.81
CA ALA A 72 -4.70 -10.13 16.60
C ALA A 72 -5.92 -10.63 17.38
N LYS A 73 -5.99 -11.94 17.65
CA LYS A 73 -7.10 -12.57 18.41
C LYS A 73 -6.94 -12.42 19.92
N SER A 74 -5.73 -12.14 20.38
CA SER A 74 -5.39 -11.95 21.79
C SER A 74 -5.43 -10.49 22.25
N VAL A 75 -5.84 -9.56 21.37
CA VAL A 75 -6.03 -8.12 21.64
C VAL A 75 -7.50 -7.78 21.64
#